data_AF-A0AAD6UPI2-F1
#
_entry.id   AF-A0AAD6UPI2-F1
#
_cell.length_a   1.000
_cell.length_b   1.000
_cell.length_c   1.000
_cell.angle_alpha   90.00
_cell.angle_beta   90.00
_cell.angle_gamma   90.00
#
_symmetry.space_group_name_H-M   'P 1'
#
loop_
_entity.id
_entity.type
_entity.pdbx_description
1 polymer ?
#
loop_
_entity_poly.entity_id
_entity_poly.type
_entity_poly.pdbx_seq_one_letter_code
_entity_poly.pdbx_strand_id
1 'polypeptide(L)'
;MSSNGRRVRIAVKGSAMEQPASQISSQRINIRRPAKLPRKNASTHARAGIREQKLRLKDQRLRANRLSKLHVSREVANLSKALGDHKRLGVLGILSAYDKAAAGIYKPKSYTEQDRLRAFLIWKLAGNRVAHFAHRALGLPSKSTARRHITGLPIQASPGKPTVAEISKNISAAFDSEGLFTPELGLPRPVHAVLMYDEAATEKRVRYDVHSNRFVGPCRPHAQGRINLEFNSERDVEDLFAAVDDPDPARCVHIASEATVETVAKCSGVV
;
A
#
# COMPACT_ATOMS: atom_id res chain seq x y z
N MET A 1 14.94 -62.17 19.18
CA MET A 1 14.93 -61.91 20.64
C MET A 1 13.61 -61.26 21.01
N SER A 2 12.92 -61.83 22.01
CA SER A 2 11.73 -61.36 22.76
C SER A 2 10.55 -60.78 21.96
N SER A 3 9.42 -61.46 21.76
CA SER A 3 8.43 -62.01 22.73
C SER A 3 7.60 -60.96 23.49
N ASN A 4 6.29 -61.25 23.52
CA ASN A 4 5.23 -60.78 24.41
C ASN A 4 4.57 -59.43 24.07
N GLY A 5 3.25 -59.30 23.94
CA GLY A 5 2.14 -60.21 24.25
C GLY A 5 1.15 -59.57 25.23
N ARG A 6 -0.16 -59.78 24.97
CA ARG A 6 -1.32 -59.63 25.88
C ARG A 6 -1.75 -58.18 26.19
N ARG A 7 -3.01 -57.83 26.45
CA ARG A 7 -4.11 -58.50 27.18
C ARG A 7 -5.43 -57.75 26.84
N VAL A 8 -6.52 -58.42 26.47
CA VAL A 8 -7.65 -58.93 27.29
C VAL A 8 -8.88 -58.01 27.34
N ARG A 9 -10.02 -58.58 26.91
CA ARG A 9 -11.41 -58.15 27.17
C ARG A 9 -11.86 -58.69 28.54
N ILE A 10 -12.67 -57.93 29.28
CA ILE A 10 -13.69 -58.49 30.19
C ILE A 10 -14.92 -57.56 30.17
N ALA A 11 -16.11 -58.18 30.11
CA ALA A 11 -17.44 -57.59 30.23
C ALA A 11 -18.18 -58.25 31.37
N VAL A 12 -18.98 -57.55 32.18
CA VAL A 12 -20.10 -58.06 33.02
C VAL A 12 -21.00 -56.86 33.38
N LYS A 13 -22.30 -56.80 32.97
CA LYS A 13 -23.54 -57.07 33.76
C LYS A 13 -23.47 -56.57 35.22
N GLY A 14 -24.41 -55.83 35.82
CA GLY A 14 -25.86 -55.69 35.67
C GLY A 14 -26.50 -55.97 37.04
N SER A 15 -27.44 -55.15 37.53
CA SER A 15 -28.45 -55.56 38.53
C SER A 15 -29.43 -54.43 38.87
N ALA A 16 -30.71 -54.76 38.78
CA ALA A 16 -31.86 -54.00 39.26
C ALA A 16 -32.04 -54.17 40.78
N MET A 17 -32.80 -53.27 41.42
CA MET A 17 -33.49 -53.57 42.67
C MET A 17 -34.80 -52.77 42.79
N GLU A 18 -35.84 -53.48 43.19
CA GLU A 18 -37.26 -53.11 43.28
C GLU A 18 -37.65 -52.41 44.60
N GLN A 19 -38.71 -51.59 44.55
CA GLN A 19 -39.90 -51.40 45.45
C GLN A 19 -39.87 -51.85 46.94
N PRO A 20 -40.66 -51.28 47.91
CA PRO A 20 -42.14 -51.12 47.80
C PRO A 20 -42.82 -49.98 48.60
N ALA A 21 -44.16 -50.03 48.54
CA ALA A 21 -45.20 -49.11 49.00
C ALA A 21 -45.44 -49.05 50.53
N SER A 22 -46.08 -47.96 50.98
CA SER A 22 -46.98 -47.99 52.15
C SER A 22 -48.06 -46.89 52.05
N GLN A 23 -49.27 -47.29 52.40
CA GLN A 23 -50.55 -46.57 52.40
C GLN A 23 -50.72 -45.61 53.60
N ILE A 24 -51.81 -44.83 53.54
CA ILE A 24 -52.75 -44.46 54.64
C ILE A 24 -52.94 -42.95 54.90
N SER A 25 -54.23 -42.57 54.81
CA SER A 25 -54.97 -41.58 55.61
C SER A 25 -55.24 -40.19 55.01
N SER A 26 -56.54 -40.03 54.77
CA SER A 26 -57.33 -38.85 54.49
C SER A 26 -57.34 -37.82 55.63
N GLN A 27 -57.08 -36.54 55.30
CA GLN A 27 -57.73 -35.41 55.95
C GLN A 27 -58.06 -34.32 54.91
N ARG A 28 -59.34 -33.94 54.84
CA ARG A 28 -59.84 -32.82 54.04
C ARG A 28 -59.55 -31.52 54.79
N ILE A 29 -58.84 -30.59 54.15
CA ILE A 29 -58.89 -29.16 54.50
C ILE A 29 -59.03 -28.35 53.21
N ASN A 30 -60.05 -27.51 53.19
CA ASN A 30 -60.60 -26.80 52.05
C ASN A 30 -60.04 -25.37 52.05
N ILE A 31 -59.05 -25.03 51.20
CA ILE A 31 -58.53 -23.65 51.12
C ILE A 31 -58.15 -23.27 49.68
N ARG A 32 -59.01 -22.40 49.11
CA ARG A 32 -58.80 -21.35 48.09
C ARG A 32 -58.01 -21.69 46.81
N ARG A 33 -58.69 -21.55 45.66
CA ARG A 33 -58.07 -21.45 44.32
C ARG A 33 -57.04 -20.30 44.26
N PRO A 34 -55.75 -20.55 43.97
CA PRO A 34 -54.86 -19.50 43.50
C PRO A 34 -55.11 -19.24 42.01
N ALA A 35 -55.05 -17.96 41.65
CA ALA A 35 -55.28 -17.42 40.31
C ALA A 35 -54.40 -18.08 39.24
N LYS A 36 -54.91 -18.16 38.00
CA LYS A 36 -54.12 -18.45 36.80
C LYS A 36 -52.93 -17.49 36.74
N LEU A 37 -51.74 -18.01 37.05
CA LEU A 37 -50.49 -17.31 36.76
C LEU A 37 -50.37 -17.10 35.25
N PRO A 38 -50.03 -15.89 34.78
CA PRO A 38 -49.76 -15.67 33.37
C PRO A 38 -48.53 -16.50 32.98
N ARG A 39 -48.65 -17.32 31.93
CA ARG A 39 -47.51 -17.89 31.20
C ARG A 39 -46.67 -16.72 30.67
N LYS A 40 -45.78 -16.19 31.49
CA LYS A 40 -44.80 -15.17 31.08
C LYS A 40 -43.79 -15.83 30.14
N ASN A 41 -43.49 -15.09 29.08
CA ASN A 41 -42.67 -15.46 27.94
C ASN A 41 -41.21 -15.77 28.31
N ALA A 42 -40.96 -16.93 28.94
CA ALA A 42 -39.60 -17.37 29.28
C ALA A 42 -38.73 -17.69 28.04
N SER A 43 -39.33 -17.81 26.86
CA SER A 43 -38.63 -18.18 25.62
C SER A 43 -37.95 -17.01 24.89
N THR A 44 -38.36 -15.76 25.14
CA THR A 44 -37.79 -14.59 24.43
C THR A 44 -36.52 -14.07 25.07
N HIS A 45 -36.44 -14.03 26.41
CA HIS A 45 -35.21 -13.61 27.12
C HIS A 45 -34.07 -14.63 26.97
N ALA A 46 -34.36 -15.94 26.98
CA ALA A 46 -33.36 -16.97 26.73
C ALA A 46 -32.79 -16.89 25.30
N ARG A 47 -33.65 -16.61 24.30
CA ARG A 47 -33.22 -16.42 22.89
C ARG A 47 -32.42 -15.12 22.69
N ALA A 48 -32.73 -14.05 23.42
CA ALA A 48 -31.98 -12.79 23.39
C ALA A 48 -30.56 -12.97 23.96
N GLY A 49 -30.40 -13.63 25.10
CA GLY A 49 -29.09 -13.90 25.71
C GLY A 49 -28.19 -14.79 24.83
N ILE A 50 -28.76 -15.81 24.18
CA ILE A 50 -28.03 -16.66 23.23
C ILE A 50 -27.59 -15.87 21.99
N ARG A 51 -28.42 -14.93 21.51
CA ARG A 51 -28.10 -14.08 20.36
C ARG A 51 -26.95 -13.11 20.68
N GLU A 52 -26.94 -12.51 21.87
CA GLU A 52 -25.85 -11.64 22.32
C GLU A 52 -24.54 -12.40 22.52
N GLN A 53 -24.57 -13.59 23.13
CA GLN A 53 -23.39 -14.45 23.24
C GLN A 53 -22.82 -14.84 21.87
N LYS A 54 -23.68 -15.19 20.90
CA LYS A 54 -23.24 -15.47 19.52
C LYS A 54 -22.64 -14.25 18.83
N LEU A 55 -23.15 -13.04 19.10
CA LEU A 55 -22.60 -11.80 18.55
C LEU A 55 -21.20 -11.53 19.13
N ARG A 56 -21.02 -11.67 20.45
CA ARG A 56 -19.72 -11.51 21.12
C ARG A 56 -18.67 -12.50 20.61
N LEU A 57 -19.06 -13.77 20.41
CA LEU A 57 -18.16 -14.80 19.85
C LEU A 57 -17.80 -14.51 18.39
N LYS A 58 -18.73 -13.98 17.59
CA LYS A 58 -18.43 -13.52 16.23
C LYS A 58 -17.44 -12.35 16.23
N ASP A 59 -17.62 -11.36 17.11
CA ASP A 59 -16.71 -10.22 17.22
C ASP A 59 -15.32 -10.62 17.71
N GLN A 60 -15.22 -11.55 18.67
CA GLN A 60 -13.94 -12.12 19.09
C GLN A 60 -13.24 -12.86 17.94
N ARG A 61 -13.96 -13.67 17.16
CA ARG A 61 -13.42 -14.32 15.96
C ARG A 61 -12.98 -13.32 14.90
N LEU A 62 -13.73 -12.24 14.69
CA LEU A 62 -13.41 -11.20 13.72
C LEU A 62 -12.16 -10.41 14.13
N ARG A 63 -12.00 -10.15 15.44
CA ARG A 63 -10.78 -9.54 16.01
C ARG A 63 -9.58 -10.49 15.88
N ALA A 64 -9.73 -11.76 16.20
CA ALA A 64 -8.68 -12.76 16.04
C ALA A 64 -8.23 -12.91 14.57
N ASN A 65 -9.20 -12.94 13.63
CA ASN A 65 -8.92 -13.00 12.20
C ASN A 65 -8.28 -11.71 11.65
N ARG A 66 -8.62 -10.54 12.20
CA ARG A 66 -7.91 -9.28 11.87
C ARG A 66 -6.48 -9.29 12.38
N LEU A 67 -6.26 -9.75 13.62
CA LEU A 67 -4.92 -9.83 14.20
C LEU A 67 -4.03 -10.85 13.49
N SER A 68 -4.57 -12.00 13.07
CA SER A 68 -3.83 -12.98 12.27
C SER A 68 -3.54 -12.46 10.87
N LYS A 69 -4.49 -11.79 10.20
CA LYS A 69 -4.24 -11.12 8.91
C LYS A 69 -3.19 -10.01 9.01
N LEU A 70 -3.19 -9.25 10.11
CA LEU A 70 -2.18 -8.21 10.36
C LEU A 70 -0.78 -8.81 10.63
N HIS A 71 -0.70 -9.93 11.36
CA HIS A 71 0.55 -10.67 11.54
C HIS A 71 1.07 -11.21 10.21
N VAL A 72 0.23 -11.89 9.43
CA VAL A 72 0.59 -12.41 8.11
C VAL A 72 1.00 -11.27 7.16
N SER A 73 0.31 -10.13 7.19
CA SER A 73 0.67 -8.98 6.34
C SER A 73 2.00 -8.33 6.75
N ARG A 74 2.30 -8.24 8.05
CA ARG A 74 3.60 -7.78 8.55
C ARG A 74 4.71 -8.76 8.22
N GLU A 75 4.46 -10.06 8.34
CA GLU A 75 5.40 -11.10 7.92
C GLU A 75 5.68 -11.00 6.42
N VAL A 76 4.66 -10.98 5.55
CA VAL A 76 4.84 -10.85 4.09
C VAL A 76 5.59 -9.57 3.69
N ALA A 77 5.34 -8.44 4.37
CA ALA A 77 6.08 -7.21 4.13
C ALA A 77 7.56 -7.27 4.58
N ASN A 78 7.87 -8.06 5.60
CA ASN A 78 9.25 -8.32 6.04
C ASN A 78 9.94 -9.34 5.12
N LEU A 79 9.19 -10.30 4.59
CA LEU A 79 9.67 -11.37 3.70
C LEU A 79 10.11 -10.83 2.34
N SER A 80 9.35 -9.91 1.73
CA SER A 80 9.76 -9.25 0.48
C SER A 80 11.02 -8.40 0.62
N LYS A 81 11.28 -7.84 1.81
CA LYS A 81 12.48 -7.05 2.11
C LYS A 81 13.73 -7.90 2.30
N ALA A 82 13.60 -9.08 2.93
CA ALA A 82 14.72 -10.00 3.09
C ALA A 82 15.31 -10.45 1.73
N LEU A 83 14.47 -10.64 0.72
CA LEU A 83 14.89 -10.96 -0.65
C LEU A 83 15.74 -9.87 -1.32
N GLY A 84 15.58 -8.60 -0.93
CA GLY A 84 16.25 -7.46 -1.57
C GLY A 84 17.74 -7.31 -1.23
N ASP A 85 18.14 -7.70 -0.02
CA ASP A 85 19.52 -7.57 0.47
C ASP A 85 20.41 -8.79 0.12
N HIS A 86 19.79 -9.91 -0.25
CA HIS A 86 20.47 -11.20 -0.47
C HIS A 86 20.76 -11.51 -1.94
N LYS A 87 21.02 -10.50 -2.78
CA LYS A 87 21.29 -10.66 -4.23
C LYS A 87 22.48 -11.56 -4.60
N ARG A 88 23.23 -12.06 -3.61
CA ARG A 88 24.37 -12.99 -3.78
C ARG A 88 24.12 -14.37 -3.18
N LEU A 89 22.97 -14.62 -2.56
CA LEU A 89 22.60 -15.95 -2.07
C LEU A 89 21.90 -16.73 -3.18
N GLY A 90 22.30 -17.99 -3.37
CA GLY A 90 21.53 -18.92 -4.18
C GLY A 90 20.15 -19.17 -3.57
N VAL A 91 19.26 -19.83 -4.33
CA VAL A 91 17.86 -20.08 -3.93
C VAL A 91 17.75 -20.68 -2.52
N LEU A 92 18.62 -21.63 -2.17
CA LEU A 92 18.65 -22.25 -0.85
C LEU A 92 19.08 -21.28 0.28
N GLY A 93 19.99 -20.35 -0.02
CA GLY A 93 20.42 -19.33 0.95
C GLY A 93 19.31 -18.32 1.23
N ILE A 94 18.52 -17.98 0.22
CA ILE A 94 17.33 -17.16 0.36
C ILE A 94 16.28 -17.86 1.23
N LEU A 95 16.00 -19.15 0.97
CA LEU A 95 15.08 -19.95 1.78
C LEU A 95 15.56 -20.07 3.23
N SER A 96 16.86 -20.29 3.46
CA SER A 96 17.42 -20.32 4.82
C SER A 96 17.27 -18.98 5.54
N ALA A 97 17.46 -17.85 4.84
CA ALA A 97 17.22 -16.52 5.40
C ALA A 97 15.73 -16.30 5.70
N TYR A 98 14.84 -16.85 4.88
CA TYR A 98 13.39 -16.85 5.07
C TYR A 98 13.00 -17.62 6.34
N ASP A 99 13.49 -18.85 6.50
CA ASP A 99 13.22 -19.68 7.69
C ASP A 99 13.72 -19.01 8.97
N LYS A 100 14.91 -18.41 8.92
CA LYS A 100 15.46 -17.62 10.03
C LYS A 100 14.61 -16.38 10.33
N ALA A 101 14.04 -15.74 9.32
CA ALA A 101 13.16 -14.59 9.52
C ALA A 101 11.83 -15.00 10.16
N ALA A 102 11.24 -16.09 9.70
CA ALA A 102 10.01 -16.65 10.25
C ALA A 102 10.19 -17.12 11.70
N ALA A 103 11.35 -17.71 12.02
CA ALA A 103 11.72 -18.06 13.39
C ALA A 103 12.05 -16.84 14.28
N GLY A 104 12.01 -15.61 13.75
CA GLY A 104 12.38 -14.38 14.47
C GLY A 104 13.88 -14.22 14.75
N ILE A 105 14.70 -15.16 14.27
CA ILE A 105 16.16 -15.17 14.42
C ILE A 105 16.80 -14.11 13.53
N TYR A 106 16.25 -13.89 12.33
CA TYR A 106 16.68 -12.85 11.41
C TYR A 106 15.68 -11.69 11.38
N LYS A 107 16.13 -10.49 11.75
CA LYS A 107 15.34 -9.26 11.60
C LYS A 107 15.84 -8.53 10.35
N PRO A 108 15.07 -8.52 9.25
CA PRO A 108 15.46 -7.77 8.06
C PRO A 108 15.61 -6.29 8.42
N LYS A 109 16.63 -5.64 7.85
CA LYS A 109 16.95 -4.26 8.17
C LYS A 109 15.79 -3.36 7.78
N SER A 110 15.15 -2.75 8.77
CA SER A 110 14.11 -1.74 8.56
C SER A 110 14.71 -0.35 8.68
N TYR A 111 14.39 0.51 7.73
CA TYR A 111 14.78 1.91 7.76
C TYR A 111 13.63 2.76 8.32
N THR A 112 13.98 3.71 9.18
CA THR A 112 13.03 4.75 9.61
C THR A 112 12.81 5.76 8.48
N GLU A 113 11.77 6.57 8.58
CA GLU A 113 11.55 7.65 7.62
C GLU A 113 12.69 8.67 7.64
N GLN A 114 13.21 8.96 8.84
CA GLN A 114 14.37 9.82 9.03
C GLN A 114 15.61 9.28 8.29
N ASP A 115 15.84 7.96 8.29
CA ASP A 115 16.95 7.35 7.57
C ASP A 115 16.80 7.50 6.05
N ARG A 116 15.57 7.37 5.55
CA ARG A 116 15.26 7.54 4.11
C ARG A 116 15.49 8.98 3.66
N LEU A 117 15.00 9.94 4.43
CA LEU A 117 15.20 11.36 4.14
C LEU A 117 16.67 11.76 4.23
N ARG A 118 17.41 11.28 5.24
CA ARG A 118 18.87 11.48 5.34
C ARG A 118 19.62 10.89 4.15
N ALA A 119 19.31 9.65 3.76
CA ALA A 119 19.92 9.02 2.60
C ALA A 119 19.60 9.77 1.29
N PHE A 120 18.38 10.27 1.16
CA PHE A 120 17.98 11.10 0.02
C PHE A 120 18.75 12.42 -0.01
N LEU A 121 18.83 13.12 1.11
CA LEU A 121 19.53 14.39 1.22
C LEU A 121 21.02 14.23 0.89
N ILE A 122 21.68 13.23 1.47
CA ILE A 122 23.08 12.90 1.17
C ILE A 122 23.25 12.59 -0.32
N TRP A 123 22.33 11.83 -0.91
CA TRP A 123 22.39 11.52 -2.34
C TRP A 123 22.24 12.76 -3.22
N LYS A 124 21.32 13.68 -2.87
CA LYS A 124 21.08 14.89 -3.65
C LYS A 124 22.18 15.92 -3.52
N LEU A 125 22.75 16.11 -2.33
CA LEU A 125 23.79 17.11 -2.08
C LEU A 125 25.21 16.60 -2.40
N ALA A 126 25.53 15.37 -2.00
CA ALA A 126 26.89 14.84 -2.08
C ALA A 126 27.08 13.80 -3.22
N GLY A 127 26.02 13.50 -3.96
CA GLY A 127 26.06 12.64 -5.14
C GLY A 127 26.13 11.14 -4.85
N ASN A 128 26.34 10.36 -5.91
CA ASN A 128 26.20 8.90 -5.87
C ASN A 128 27.29 8.21 -5.02
N ARG A 129 28.53 8.69 -5.08
CA ARG A 129 29.67 8.07 -4.39
C ARG A 129 29.51 8.19 -2.87
N VAL A 130 29.16 9.39 -2.39
CA VAL A 130 28.97 9.64 -0.96
C VAL A 130 27.73 8.92 -0.44
N ALA A 131 26.63 8.87 -1.20
CA ALA A 131 25.47 8.05 -0.82
C ALA A 131 25.81 6.56 -0.70
N HIS A 132 26.65 6.02 -1.59
CA HIS A 132 27.11 4.64 -1.49
C HIS A 132 27.99 4.41 -0.25
N PHE A 133 28.89 5.35 0.05
CA PHE A 133 29.68 5.31 1.29
C PHE A 133 28.78 5.36 2.52
N ALA A 134 27.80 6.27 2.57
CA ALA A 134 26.87 6.42 3.69
C ALA A 134 26.01 5.15 3.91
N HIS A 135 25.58 4.48 2.83
CA HIS A 135 24.91 3.19 2.93
C HIS A 135 25.78 2.13 3.62
N ARG A 136 27.09 2.09 3.31
CA ARG A 136 28.04 1.11 3.85
C ARG A 136 28.50 1.47 5.27
N ALA A 137 28.86 2.72 5.52
CA ALA A 137 29.46 3.18 6.77
C ALA A 137 28.41 3.49 7.85
N LEU A 138 27.33 4.18 7.49
CA LEU A 138 26.28 4.61 8.42
C LEU A 138 25.09 3.65 8.42
N GLY A 139 25.13 2.63 7.55
CA GLY A 139 24.04 1.69 7.41
C GLY A 139 22.75 2.33 6.92
N LEU A 140 22.78 3.46 6.20
CA LEU A 140 21.61 4.13 5.63
C LEU A 140 20.98 3.33 4.47
N PRO A 141 19.76 3.67 4.01
CA PRO A 141 19.18 3.09 2.80
C PRO A 141 20.09 3.23 1.57
N SER A 142 20.06 2.24 0.68
CA SER A 142 20.70 2.37 -0.64
C SER A 142 20.07 3.52 -1.43
N LYS A 143 20.79 4.08 -2.42
CA LYS A 143 20.24 5.05 -3.38
C LYS A 143 18.92 4.57 -4.00
N SER A 144 18.84 3.30 -4.39
CA SER A 144 17.63 2.73 -5.01
C SER A 144 16.45 2.65 -4.03
N THR A 145 16.75 2.43 -2.75
CA THR A 145 15.76 2.35 -1.67
C THR A 145 15.27 3.75 -1.32
N ALA A 146 16.19 4.70 -1.15
CA ALA A 146 15.88 6.12 -0.95
C ALA A 146 15.01 6.62 -2.11
N ARG A 147 15.45 6.45 -3.37
CA ARG A 147 14.72 6.84 -4.58
C ARG A 147 13.27 6.32 -4.61
N ARG A 148 13.06 5.05 -4.23
CA ARG A 148 11.73 4.42 -4.24
C ARG A 148 10.80 4.90 -3.12
N HIS A 149 11.34 5.49 -2.06
CA HIS A 149 10.54 5.96 -0.92
C HIS A 149 10.30 7.47 -0.93
N ILE A 150 10.97 8.23 -1.80
CA ILE A 150 10.59 9.64 -1.99
C ILE A 150 9.23 9.64 -2.67
N THR A 151 8.24 10.14 -1.92
CA THR A 151 6.85 10.31 -2.33
C THR A 151 6.62 11.56 -3.17
N GLY A 152 7.67 12.33 -3.45
CA GLY A 152 7.59 13.52 -4.30
C GLY A 152 6.95 13.16 -5.64
N LEU A 153 5.78 13.75 -5.90
CA LEU A 153 5.08 13.60 -7.18
C LEU A 153 5.98 14.24 -8.25
N PRO A 154 6.52 13.46 -9.21
CA PRO A 154 7.34 14.04 -10.26
C PRO A 154 6.48 15.01 -11.07
N ILE A 155 7.03 16.20 -11.36
CA ILE A 155 6.45 17.11 -12.35
C ILE A 155 6.39 16.35 -13.67
N GLN A 156 5.19 16.23 -14.23
CA GLN A 156 4.95 15.54 -15.49
C GLN A 156 5.25 16.50 -16.64
N ALA A 157 6.15 16.10 -17.54
CA ALA A 157 6.39 16.86 -18.77
C ALA A 157 5.16 16.76 -19.70
N SER A 158 4.80 17.87 -20.35
CA SER A 158 3.81 17.89 -21.43
C SER A 158 4.52 17.70 -22.77
N PRO A 159 4.36 16.55 -23.47
CA PRO A 159 5.06 16.32 -24.73
C PRO A 159 4.55 17.18 -25.89
N GLY A 160 3.26 17.55 -25.82
CA GLY A 160 2.59 18.43 -26.78
C GLY A 160 2.14 19.73 -26.11
N LYS A 161 1.05 20.31 -26.63
CA LYS A 161 0.42 21.47 -25.99
C LYS A 161 -0.03 21.08 -24.56
N PRO A 162 0.43 21.81 -23.52
CA PRO A 162 0.08 21.47 -22.14
C PRO A 162 -1.44 21.54 -21.96
N THR A 163 -2.00 20.52 -21.31
CA THR A 163 -3.44 20.48 -21.00
C THR A 163 -3.71 21.04 -19.61
N VAL A 164 -4.92 21.54 -19.38
CA VAL A 164 -5.34 22.03 -18.05
C VAL A 164 -5.18 20.95 -16.98
N ALA A 165 -5.42 19.68 -17.33
CA ALA A 165 -5.24 18.56 -16.42
C ALA A 165 -3.77 18.32 -16.04
N GLU A 166 -2.84 18.38 -17.00
CA GLU A 166 -1.40 18.27 -16.75
C GLU A 166 -0.90 19.44 -15.88
N ILE A 167 -1.31 20.68 -16.21
CA ILE A 167 -0.96 21.87 -15.43
C ILE A 167 -1.48 21.74 -14.00
N SER A 168 -2.76 21.39 -13.83
CA SER A 168 -3.38 21.24 -12.51
C SER A 168 -2.69 20.15 -11.68
N LYS A 169 -2.35 19.02 -12.31
CA LYS A 169 -1.62 17.93 -11.66
C LYS A 169 -0.21 18.36 -11.23
N ASN A 170 0.49 19.14 -12.06
CA ASN A 170 1.82 19.65 -11.73
C ASN A 170 1.78 20.70 -10.62
N ILE A 171 0.77 21.58 -10.62
CA ILE A 171 0.55 22.56 -9.55
C ILE A 171 0.26 21.81 -8.24
N SER A 172 -0.70 20.88 -8.23
CA SER A 172 -0.96 20.03 -7.06
C SER A 172 0.29 19.29 -6.59
N ALA A 173 1.05 18.70 -7.51
CA ALA A 173 2.31 18.01 -7.17
C ALA A 173 3.34 18.93 -6.51
N ALA A 174 3.47 20.18 -6.97
CA ALA A 174 4.41 21.16 -6.43
C ALA A 174 3.97 21.72 -5.07
N PHE A 175 2.68 21.95 -4.87
CA PHE A 175 2.18 22.73 -3.72
C PHE A 175 1.42 21.94 -2.65
N ASP A 176 0.87 20.76 -2.97
CA ASP A 176 0.11 19.96 -2.00
C ASP A 176 1.02 19.39 -0.90
N SER A 177 2.31 19.20 -1.20
CA SER A 177 3.28 18.66 -0.22
C SER A 177 3.56 19.59 0.97
N GLU A 178 3.30 20.88 0.83
CA GLU A 178 3.56 21.88 1.87
C GLU A 178 2.28 22.38 2.55
N GLY A 179 1.11 21.84 2.20
CA GLY A 179 -0.17 22.37 2.69
C GLY A 179 -0.39 23.84 2.29
N LEU A 180 0.35 24.36 1.30
CA LEU A 180 0.40 25.77 0.94
C LEU A 180 -0.95 26.34 0.46
N PHE A 181 -1.85 25.46 0.01
CA PHE A 181 -3.22 25.76 -0.38
C PHE A 181 -4.28 25.22 0.59
N THR A 182 -3.88 24.56 1.69
CA THR A 182 -4.85 24.15 2.71
C THR A 182 -5.34 25.38 3.48
N PRO A 183 -6.65 25.67 3.47
CA PRO A 183 -7.22 26.81 4.21
C PRO A 183 -7.13 26.65 5.73
N GLU A 184 -6.73 25.46 6.21
CA GLU A 184 -6.86 25.01 7.60
C GLU A 184 -5.87 25.68 8.56
N LEU A 185 -4.78 26.27 8.05
CA LEU A 185 -3.75 26.93 8.88
C LEU A 185 -4.07 28.39 9.23
N GLY A 186 -5.25 28.91 8.86
CA GLY A 186 -5.61 30.32 9.13
C GLY A 186 -4.71 31.34 8.41
N LEU A 187 -3.87 30.88 7.49
CA LEU A 187 -3.00 31.72 6.68
C LEU A 187 -3.86 32.51 5.67
N PRO A 188 -3.49 33.77 5.37
CA PRO A 188 -4.22 34.58 4.40
C PRO A 188 -4.31 33.82 3.08
N ARG A 189 -5.52 33.82 2.50
CA ARG A 189 -5.75 33.29 1.15
C ARG A 189 -4.69 33.89 0.22
N PRO A 190 -4.09 33.10 -0.69
CA PRO A 190 -3.09 33.62 -1.62
C PRO A 190 -3.70 34.83 -2.34
N VAL A 191 -3.14 36.01 -2.05
CA VAL A 191 -3.65 37.29 -2.58
C VAL A 191 -3.18 37.45 -4.02
N HIS A 192 -1.98 36.94 -4.34
CA HIS A 192 -1.38 37.03 -5.67
C HIS A 192 -0.59 35.76 -6.01
N ALA A 193 -0.61 35.41 -7.30
CA ALA A 193 0.28 34.41 -7.89
C ALA A 193 1.04 35.06 -9.06
N VAL A 194 2.34 34.77 -9.16
CA VAL A 194 3.18 35.20 -10.27
C VAL A 194 3.39 34.01 -11.19
N LEU A 195 3.19 34.23 -12.49
CA LEU A 195 3.44 33.25 -13.53
C LEU A 195 4.68 33.66 -14.31
N MET A 196 5.68 32.79 -14.32
CA MET A 196 6.94 33.01 -15.03
C MET A 196 7.09 31.96 -16.12
N TYR A 197 7.48 32.41 -17.31
CA TYR A 197 7.82 31.55 -18.44
C TYR A 197 9.28 31.74 -18.78
N ASP A 198 9.96 30.64 -19.04
CA ASP A 198 11.33 30.65 -19.53
C ASP A 198 11.57 29.44 -20.46
N GLU A 199 12.68 29.46 -21.18
CA GLU A 199 13.12 28.37 -22.04
C GLU A 199 14.38 27.73 -21.44
N ALA A 200 14.28 26.44 -21.12
CA ALA A 200 15.41 25.65 -20.67
C ALA A 200 16.01 24.89 -21.86
N ALA A 201 17.31 25.10 -22.13
CA ALA A 201 18.03 24.27 -23.09
C ALA A 201 17.98 22.79 -22.65
N THR A 202 17.68 21.91 -23.58
CA THR A 202 17.56 20.46 -23.38
C THR A 202 18.50 19.71 -24.30
N GLU A 203 18.86 18.49 -23.88
CA GLU A 203 19.57 17.57 -24.76
C GLU A 203 18.66 17.18 -25.93
N LYS A 204 19.15 17.34 -27.17
CA LYS A 204 18.45 16.89 -28.38
C LYS A 204 18.34 15.37 -28.41
N ARG A 205 17.37 14.82 -27.69
CA ARG A 205 17.15 13.37 -27.59
C ARG A 205 15.67 13.06 -27.37
N VAL A 206 15.16 12.10 -28.15
CA VAL A 206 13.86 11.49 -27.91
C VAL A 206 13.95 10.52 -26.73
N ARG A 207 12.98 10.59 -25.81
CA ARG A 207 12.86 9.66 -24.69
C ARG A 207 11.41 9.17 -24.58
N TYR A 208 11.23 8.01 -23.97
CA TYR A 208 9.92 7.48 -23.63
C TYR A 208 9.63 7.73 -22.16
N ASP A 209 8.51 8.40 -21.86
CA ASP A 209 8.01 8.56 -20.51
C ASP A 209 7.02 7.45 -20.17
N VAL A 210 7.46 6.54 -19.31
CA VAL A 210 6.69 5.38 -18.84
C VAL A 210 5.43 5.82 -18.08
N HIS A 211 5.44 6.99 -17.44
CA HIS A 211 4.31 7.43 -16.61
C HIS A 211 3.14 7.97 -17.42
N SER A 212 3.43 8.69 -18.51
CA SER A 212 2.41 9.23 -19.41
C SER A 212 2.14 8.36 -20.64
N ASN A 213 2.90 7.27 -20.84
CA ASN A 213 2.86 6.43 -22.04
C ASN A 213 3.11 7.25 -23.33
N ARG A 214 4.04 8.21 -23.26
CA ARG A 214 4.28 9.16 -24.37
C ARG A 214 5.75 9.34 -24.69
N PHE A 215 6.04 9.67 -25.94
CA PHE A 215 7.34 10.13 -26.39
C PHE A 215 7.53 11.61 -26.02
N VAL A 216 8.68 11.95 -25.44
CA VAL A 216 9.13 13.31 -25.15
C VAL A 216 10.40 13.62 -25.93
N GLY A 217 10.60 14.89 -26.28
CA GLY A 217 11.76 15.34 -27.05
C GLY A 217 11.47 15.78 -28.49
N PRO A 218 10.44 15.29 -29.20
CA PRO A 218 10.02 15.93 -30.45
C PRO A 218 9.56 17.37 -30.22
N CYS A 219 9.89 18.28 -31.14
CA CYS A 219 9.47 19.67 -31.02
C CYS A 219 7.95 19.80 -31.26
N ARG A 220 7.30 20.61 -30.41
CA ARG A 220 5.84 20.78 -30.39
C ARG A 220 5.24 21.13 -31.76
N PRO A 221 5.75 22.15 -32.50
CA PRO A 221 5.13 22.58 -33.75
C PRO A 221 5.16 21.53 -34.86
N HIS A 222 6.24 20.73 -34.95
CA HIS A 222 6.36 19.71 -35.99
C HIS A 222 5.75 18.38 -35.57
N ALA A 223 5.73 18.06 -34.27
CA ALA A 223 5.10 16.83 -33.80
C ALA A 223 3.56 16.88 -33.92
N GLN A 224 2.96 18.06 -33.69
CA GLN A 224 1.51 18.21 -33.65
C GLN A 224 0.86 17.87 -34.99
N GLY A 225 0.06 16.80 -35.00
CA GLY A 225 -0.70 16.36 -36.17
C GLY A 225 0.09 15.56 -37.21
N ARG A 226 1.40 15.35 -37.01
CA ARG A 226 2.24 14.53 -37.91
C ARG A 226 2.56 13.15 -37.35
N ILE A 227 2.80 13.08 -36.04
CA ILE A 227 3.16 11.84 -35.34
C ILE A 227 2.25 11.61 -34.14
N ASN A 228 2.04 10.35 -33.82
CA ASN A 228 1.40 9.96 -32.57
C ASN A 228 2.43 10.04 -31.43
N LEU A 229 2.20 10.94 -30.47
CA LEU A 229 3.08 11.07 -29.31
C LEU A 229 2.77 10.02 -28.23
N GLU A 230 1.64 9.33 -28.31
CA GLU A 230 1.28 8.25 -27.39
C GLU A 230 1.75 6.91 -27.95
N PHE A 231 2.43 6.12 -27.12
CA PHE A 231 2.93 4.82 -27.53
C PHE A 231 1.80 3.79 -27.46
N ASN A 232 1.30 3.37 -28.62
CA ASN A 232 0.26 2.34 -28.71
C ASN A 232 0.81 1.03 -29.28
N SER A 233 1.82 1.14 -30.15
CA SER A 233 2.42 0.03 -30.89
C SER A 233 3.86 0.32 -31.29
N GLU A 234 4.59 -0.73 -31.68
CA GLU A 234 5.95 -0.59 -32.25
C GLU A 234 5.96 0.29 -33.51
N ARG A 235 4.87 0.29 -34.29
CA ARG A 235 4.73 1.16 -35.47
C ARG A 235 4.81 2.64 -35.12
N ASP A 236 4.29 3.07 -33.96
CA ASP A 236 4.41 4.48 -33.55
C ASP A 236 5.87 4.90 -33.35
N VAL A 237 6.75 3.94 -32.96
CA VAL A 237 8.19 4.17 -32.83
C VAL A 237 8.84 4.30 -34.21
N GLU A 238 8.49 3.41 -35.13
CA GLU A 238 8.98 3.44 -36.51
C GLU A 238 8.55 4.74 -37.21
N ASP A 239 7.28 5.11 -37.10
CA ASP A 239 6.71 6.35 -37.66
C ASP A 239 7.40 7.59 -37.08
N LEU A 240 7.68 7.58 -35.77
CA LEU A 240 8.42 8.65 -35.10
C LEU A 240 9.83 8.81 -35.68
N PHE A 241 10.60 7.73 -35.83
CA PHE A 241 11.96 7.82 -36.37
C PHE A 241 11.96 8.13 -37.88
N ALA A 242 11.03 7.56 -38.65
CA ALA A 242 10.86 7.90 -40.05
C ALA A 242 10.54 9.40 -40.24
N ALA A 243 9.71 9.97 -39.38
CA ALA A 243 9.39 11.40 -39.42
C ALA A 243 10.58 12.28 -39.00
N VAL A 244 11.43 11.82 -38.09
CA VAL A 244 12.66 12.52 -37.69
C VAL A 244 13.71 12.48 -38.81
N ASP A 245 13.82 11.36 -39.51
CA ASP A 245 14.79 11.14 -40.58
C ASP A 245 14.30 11.58 -41.98
N ASP A 246 13.09 12.16 -42.08
CA ASP A 246 12.54 12.65 -43.36
C ASP A 246 13.45 13.75 -43.94
N PRO A 247 13.95 13.59 -45.18
CA PRO A 247 14.84 14.58 -45.80
C PRO A 247 14.13 15.88 -46.17
N ASP A 248 12.80 15.90 -46.26
CA ASP A 248 12.02 17.09 -46.58
C ASP A 248 11.83 17.95 -45.32
N PRO A 249 12.42 19.17 -45.26
CA PRO A 249 12.31 20.03 -44.09
C PRO A 249 10.85 20.41 -43.76
N ALA A 250 9.95 20.37 -44.73
CA ALA A 250 8.54 20.65 -44.51
C ALA A 250 7.82 19.51 -43.77
N ARG A 251 8.29 18.27 -43.92
CA ARG A 251 7.69 17.07 -43.31
C ARG A 251 8.45 16.55 -42.10
N CYS A 252 9.76 16.83 -42.01
CA CYS A 252 10.60 16.37 -40.92
C CYS A 252 10.10 16.88 -39.54
N VAL A 253 10.25 16.03 -38.54
CA VAL A 253 9.97 16.34 -37.13
C VAL A 253 11.29 16.59 -36.42
N HIS A 254 11.56 17.85 -36.08
CA HIS A 254 12.78 18.17 -35.35
C HIS A 254 12.74 17.68 -33.91
N ILE A 255 13.91 17.31 -33.38
CA ILE A 255 14.11 17.09 -31.95
C ILE A 255 14.29 18.44 -31.27
N ALA A 256 13.54 18.69 -30.20
CA ALA A 256 13.59 19.91 -29.42
C ALA A 256 14.98 20.12 -28.82
N SER A 257 15.50 21.34 -28.95
CA SER A 257 16.68 21.84 -28.23
C SER A 257 16.31 22.58 -26.95
N GLU A 258 15.05 22.95 -26.79
CA GLU A 258 14.55 23.81 -25.71
C GLU A 258 13.22 23.25 -25.20
N ALA A 259 12.98 23.42 -23.91
CA ALA A 259 11.71 23.14 -23.27
C ALA A 259 11.19 24.41 -22.60
N THR A 260 9.94 24.78 -22.86
CA THR A 260 9.28 25.84 -22.10
C THR A 260 9.04 25.36 -20.68
N VAL A 261 9.53 26.13 -19.72
CA VAL A 261 9.31 25.91 -18.29
C VAL A 261 8.37 27.01 -17.81
N GLU A 262 7.27 26.59 -17.19
CA GLU A 262 6.32 27.49 -16.55
C GLU A 262 6.43 27.30 -15.04
N THR A 263 6.62 28.40 -14.32
CA THR A 263 6.70 28.41 -12.87
C THR A 263 5.60 29.27 -12.30
N VAL A 264 4.84 28.69 -11.37
CA VAL A 264 3.88 29.42 -10.55
C VAL A 264 4.57 29.73 -9.22
N ALA A 265 4.52 30.98 -8.78
CA ALA A 265 5.01 31.39 -7.46
C ALA A 265 3.87 32.01 -6.65
N LYS A 266 3.75 31.62 -5.38
CA LYS A 266 2.82 32.25 -4.43
C LYS A 266 3.47 33.51 -3.85
N CYS A 267 2.79 34.64 -3.95
CA CYS A 267 3.22 35.87 -3.27
C CYS A 267 2.29 36.11 -2.06
N SER A 268 2.81 35.88 -0.86
CA SER A 268 2.18 36.35 0.37
C SER A 268 2.54 37.82 0.57
N GLY A 269 1.58 38.72 0.36
CA GLY A 269 1.73 40.09 0.81
C GLY A 269 1.69 40.11 2.33
N VAL A 270 2.82 40.42 2.97
CA VAL A 270 2.78 41.05 4.29
C VAL A 270 2.51 42.52 3.99
N VAL A 271 1.24 42.91 4.07
CA VAL A 271 0.86 44.33 4.13
C VAL A 271 0.92 44.75 5.59
#